data_AF-A0A3N1V845-F1
#
_entry.id   AF-A0A3N1V845-F1
#
_cell.length_a   1.000
_cell.length_b   1.000
_cell.length_c   1.000
_cell.angle_alpha   90.00
_cell.angle_beta   90.00
_cell.angle_gamma   90.00
#
_symmetry.space_group_name_H-M   'P 1'
#
loop_
_entity.id
_entity.type
_entity.pdbx_description
1 polymer ?
#
loop_
_entity_poly.entity_id
_entity_poly.type
_entity_poly.pdbx_seq_one_letter_code
_entity_poly.pdbx_strand_id
1 'polypeptide(L)'
;MPDWIHPLLAAAFLVLSYRLVRTGGAGLRVAVFLMALLNAGTLWLLAATGPAWFVVAVALVSLVAAVHSLLAATRALAARIQRVDAEAFRDLVRQAASAPGPQVVGVCVMFSGALALTAFADDAHPEGRQFHLVPGTDCPFCLVEDQIREFLGPADPLLGAYRTHLAEGSSRHLLVKRRSEREPWTGRLRDRVYYRVPAPARRPPCAVHDPLLGRP
;
A
#
# COMPACT_ATOMS: atom_id res chain seq x y z
N MET A 1 -34.27 -7.05 -36.69
CA MET A 1 -33.58 -5.88 -36.09
C MET A 1 -32.23 -5.74 -36.78
N PRO A 2 -31.75 -4.53 -37.06
CA PRO A 2 -30.43 -4.34 -37.65
C PRO A 2 -29.31 -4.94 -36.79
N ASP A 3 -28.42 -5.73 -37.40
CA ASP A 3 -27.37 -6.50 -36.71
C ASP A 3 -26.36 -5.65 -35.92
N TRP A 4 -26.29 -4.35 -36.21
CA TRP A 4 -25.42 -3.39 -35.52
C TRP A 4 -25.97 -2.91 -34.16
N ILE A 5 -27.24 -3.17 -33.84
CA ILE A 5 -27.87 -2.68 -32.59
C ILE A 5 -27.30 -3.41 -31.36
N HIS A 6 -27.10 -4.73 -31.45
CA HIS A 6 -26.59 -5.54 -30.34
C HIS A 6 -25.17 -5.15 -29.88
N PRO A 7 -24.17 -4.95 -30.76
CA PRO A 7 -22.84 -4.50 -30.33
C PRO A 7 -22.85 -3.06 -29.77
N LEU A 8 -23.73 -2.18 -30.28
CA LEU A 8 -23.87 -0.80 -29.80
C LEU A 8 -24.47 -0.76 -28.39
N LEU A 9 -25.48 -1.58 -28.12
CA LEU A 9 -26.07 -1.72 -26.79
C LEU A 9 -25.08 -2.36 -25.79
N ALA A 10 -24.30 -3.36 -26.22
CA ALA A 10 -23.28 -3.97 -25.39
C ALA A 10 -22.17 -2.97 -25.01
N ALA A 11 -21.71 -2.15 -25.97
CA ALA A 11 -20.72 -1.10 -25.72
C ALA A 11 -21.27 -0.02 -24.77
N ALA A 12 -22.51 0.45 -24.99
CA ALA A 12 -23.15 1.44 -24.13
C ALA A 12 -23.34 0.91 -22.70
N PHE A 13 -23.75 -0.35 -22.56
CA PHE A 13 -23.93 -1.01 -21.27
C PHE A 13 -22.61 -1.17 -20.49
N LEU A 14 -21.51 -1.51 -21.18
CA LEU A 14 -20.17 -1.57 -20.57
C LEU A 14 -19.70 -0.21 -20.08
N VAL A 15 -19.88 0.85 -20.87
CA VAL A 15 -19.48 2.22 -20.50
C VAL A 15 -20.29 2.71 -19.30
N LEU A 16 -21.61 2.46 -19.28
CA LEU A 16 -22.48 2.87 -18.18
C LEU A 16 -22.11 2.14 -16.89
N SER A 17 -21.89 0.81 -16.98
CA SER A 17 -21.54 -0.03 -15.84
C SER A 17 -20.17 0.34 -15.26
N TYR A 18 -19.19 0.62 -16.11
CA TYR A 18 -17.88 1.11 -15.68
C TYR A 18 -17.96 2.45 -14.94
N ARG A 19 -18.80 3.36 -15.44
CA ARG A 19 -19.04 4.66 -14.77
C ARG A 19 -19.69 4.47 -13.40
N LEU A 20 -20.71 3.61 -13.31
CA LEU A 20 -21.46 3.35 -12.08
C LEU A 20 -20.58 2.71 -11.00
N VAL A 21 -19.71 1.77 -11.39
CA VAL A 21 -18.73 1.15 -10.50
C VAL A 21 -17.70 2.16 -10.00
N ARG A 22 -17.27 3.09 -10.85
CA ARG A 22 -16.31 4.14 -10.50
C ARG A 22 -16.90 5.19 -9.55
N THR A 23 -18.19 5.46 -9.61
CA THR A 23 -18.87 6.45 -8.75
C THR A 23 -19.53 5.85 -7.50
N GLY A 24 -19.79 4.55 -7.48
CA GLY A 24 -20.70 3.92 -6.52
C GLY A 24 -20.14 3.55 -5.15
N GLY A 25 -18.89 3.88 -4.81
CA GLY A 25 -18.31 3.58 -3.49
C GLY A 25 -18.22 2.09 -3.12
N ALA A 26 -18.58 1.17 -4.03
CA ALA A 26 -18.44 -0.25 -3.83
C ALA A 26 -16.96 -0.62 -3.66
N GLY A 27 -16.63 -1.38 -2.60
CA GLY A 27 -15.26 -1.77 -2.33
C GLY A 27 -14.60 -2.44 -3.54
N LEU A 28 -13.29 -2.21 -3.74
CA LEU A 28 -12.50 -2.60 -4.91
C LEU A 28 -12.77 -4.04 -5.41
N ARG A 29 -13.01 -4.98 -4.49
CA ARG A 29 -13.32 -6.38 -4.82
C ARG A 29 -14.66 -6.56 -5.54
N VAL A 30 -15.70 -5.86 -5.09
CA VAL A 30 -17.04 -5.90 -5.71
C VAL A 30 -17.00 -5.24 -7.06
N ALA A 31 -16.32 -4.10 -7.17
CA ALA A 31 -16.07 -3.40 -8.42
C ALA A 31 -15.38 -4.29 -9.46
N VAL A 32 -14.29 -4.97 -9.07
CA VAL A 32 -13.53 -5.88 -9.95
C VAL A 32 -14.37 -7.10 -10.34
N PHE A 33 -15.12 -7.69 -9.40
CA PHE A 33 -15.97 -8.84 -9.68
C PHE A 33 -17.11 -8.51 -10.66
N LEU A 34 -17.79 -7.38 -10.45
CA LEU A 34 -18.86 -6.91 -11.33
C LEU A 34 -18.34 -6.64 -12.75
N MET A 35 -17.18 -5.96 -12.85
CA MET A 35 -16.53 -5.73 -14.14
C MET A 35 -16.12 -7.03 -14.83
N ALA A 36 -15.61 -8.02 -14.09
CA ALA A 36 -15.25 -9.33 -14.65
C ALA A 36 -16.47 -10.08 -15.20
N LEU A 37 -17.58 -10.09 -14.46
CA LEU A 37 -18.85 -10.71 -14.90
C LEU A 37 -19.41 -10.02 -16.14
N LEU A 38 -19.40 -8.69 -16.18
CA LEU A 38 -19.87 -7.91 -17.33
C LEU A 38 -19.02 -8.17 -18.58
N ASN A 39 -17.70 -8.25 -18.41
CA ASN A 39 -16.79 -8.55 -19.51
C ASN A 39 -16.99 -9.99 -20.03
N ALA A 40 -17.15 -10.95 -19.12
CA ALA A 40 -17.45 -12.34 -19.47
C ALA A 40 -18.81 -12.48 -20.19
N GLY A 41 -19.86 -11.79 -19.71
CA GLY A 41 -21.17 -11.77 -20.35
C GLY A 41 -21.15 -11.15 -21.75
N THR A 42 -20.36 -10.08 -21.93
CA THR A 42 -20.17 -9.44 -23.25
C THR A 42 -19.45 -10.37 -24.21
N LEU A 43 -18.37 -11.03 -23.76
CA LEU A 43 -17.64 -12.01 -24.57
C LEU A 43 -18.49 -13.22 -24.92
N TRP A 44 -19.32 -13.71 -23.99
CA TRP A 44 -20.26 -14.80 -24.24
C TRP A 44 -21.33 -14.43 -25.26
N LEU A 45 -21.93 -13.24 -25.13
CA LEU A 45 -22.93 -12.73 -26.08
C LEU A 45 -22.34 -12.57 -27.49
N LEU A 46 -21.12 -12.02 -27.58
CA LEU A 46 -20.41 -11.84 -28.86
C LEU A 46 -20.01 -13.18 -29.49
N ALA A 47 -19.61 -14.17 -28.69
CA ALA A 47 -19.32 -15.51 -29.17
C ALA A 47 -20.58 -16.24 -29.69
N ALA A 48 -21.74 -15.96 -29.09
CA ALA A 48 -23.01 -16.56 -29.48
C ALA A 48 -23.68 -15.90 -30.70
N THR A 49 -23.37 -14.62 -30.98
CA THR A 49 -24.12 -13.82 -31.97
C THR A 49 -23.26 -13.24 -33.10
N GLY A 50 -21.93 -13.26 -32.97
CA GLY A 50 -21.03 -12.58 -33.89
C GLY A 50 -19.95 -13.47 -34.51
N PRO A 51 -19.27 -12.99 -35.57
CA PRO A 51 -18.10 -13.65 -36.14
C PRO A 51 -16.99 -13.86 -35.09
N ALA A 52 -16.30 -15.00 -35.12
CA ALA A 52 -15.29 -15.36 -34.12
C ALA A 52 -14.17 -14.31 -33.93
N TRP A 53 -13.86 -13.52 -34.97
CA TRP A 53 -12.87 -12.45 -34.90
C TRP A 53 -13.29 -11.26 -34.01
N PHE A 54 -14.59 -11.02 -33.82
CA PHE A 54 -15.10 -9.97 -32.93
C PHE A 54 -14.75 -10.25 -31.47
N VAL A 55 -14.80 -11.51 -31.05
CA VAL A 55 -14.42 -11.92 -29.69
C VAL A 55 -12.95 -11.61 -29.44
N VAL A 56 -12.09 -11.88 -30.43
CA VAL A 56 -10.64 -11.59 -30.36
C VAL A 56 -10.39 -10.08 -30.29
N ALA A 57 -11.08 -9.29 -31.12
CA ALA A 57 -10.95 -7.84 -31.13
C ALA A 57 -11.38 -7.21 -29.79
N VAL A 58 -12.52 -7.65 -29.23
CA VAL A 58 -13.02 -7.15 -27.93
C VAL A 58 -12.13 -7.61 -26.78
N ALA A 59 -11.63 -8.84 -26.80
CA ALA A 59 -10.68 -9.32 -25.79
C ALA A 59 -9.39 -8.50 -25.79
N LEU A 60 -8.85 -8.15 -26.97
CA LEU A 60 -7.67 -7.30 -27.11
C LEU A 60 -7.91 -5.88 -26.58
N VAL A 61 -9.04 -5.25 -26.94
CA VAL A 61 -9.39 -3.91 -26.44
C VAL A 61 -9.59 -3.91 -24.92
N SER A 62 -10.27 -4.92 -24.37
CA SER A 62 -10.46 -5.09 -22.93
C SER A 62 -9.13 -5.30 -22.21
N LEU A 63 -8.20 -6.07 -22.78
CA LEU A 63 -6.86 -6.26 -22.22
C LEU A 63 -6.07 -4.94 -22.19
N VAL A 64 -6.06 -4.19 -23.30
CA VAL A 64 -5.38 -2.88 -23.37
C VAL A 64 -5.98 -1.90 -22.35
N ALA A 65 -7.30 -1.84 -22.24
CA ALA A 65 -7.99 -1.00 -21.28
C ALA A 65 -7.68 -1.39 -19.82
N ALA A 66 -7.61 -2.69 -19.52
CA ALA A 66 -7.26 -3.21 -18.20
C ALA A 66 -5.80 -2.87 -17.84
N VAL A 67 -4.86 -3.08 -18.76
CA VAL A 67 -3.45 -2.71 -18.57
C VAL A 67 -3.32 -1.21 -18.36
N HIS A 68 -4.01 -0.38 -19.15
CA HIS A 68 -3.94 1.06 -19.00
C HIS A 68 -4.52 1.54 -17.67
N SER A 69 -5.63 0.95 -17.23
CA SER A 69 -6.26 1.24 -15.93
C SER A 69 -5.36 0.80 -14.76
N LEU A 70 -4.70 -0.34 -14.87
CA LEU A 70 -3.72 -0.81 -13.89
C LEU A 70 -2.51 0.13 -13.82
N LEU A 71 -2.00 0.59 -14.97
CA LEU A 71 -0.90 1.56 -15.03
C LEU A 71 -1.32 2.92 -14.44
N ALA A 72 -2.55 3.37 -14.70
CA ALA A 72 -3.06 4.60 -14.10
C ALA A 72 -3.24 4.47 -12.59
N ALA A 73 -3.78 3.35 -12.10
CA ALA A 73 -3.95 3.08 -10.68
C ALA A 73 -2.60 2.96 -9.96
N THR A 74 -1.62 2.28 -10.55
CA THR A 74 -0.26 2.17 -9.99
C THR A 74 0.45 3.52 -9.98
N ARG A 75 0.31 4.35 -11.03
CA ARG A 75 0.84 5.72 -11.02
C ARG A 75 0.16 6.59 -9.97
N ALA A 76 -1.16 6.50 -9.81
CA ALA A 76 -1.89 7.23 -8.79
C ALA A 76 -1.46 6.79 -7.38
N LEU A 77 -1.25 5.49 -7.15
CA LEU A 77 -0.72 4.97 -5.90
C LEU A 77 0.70 5.45 -5.64
N ALA A 78 1.57 5.42 -6.66
CA ALA A 78 2.95 5.89 -6.57
C ALA A 78 3.03 7.40 -6.35
N ALA A 79 2.14 8.20 -6.94
CA ALA A 79 2.08 9.64 -6.74
C ALA A 79 1.66 10.03 -5.31
N ARG A 80 0.94 9.15 -4.60
CA ARG A 80 0.63 9.32 -3.17
C ARG A 80 1.82 9.03 -2.26
N ILE A 81 2.88 8.43 -2.77
CA ILE A 81 4.09 8.11 -2.02
C ILE A 81 5.09 9.25 -2.20
N GLN A 82 5.32 10.00 -1.14
CA GLN A 82 6.33 11.04 -1.14
C GLN A 82 7.68 10.45 -0.71
N ARG A 83 8.71 10.59 -1.54
CA ARG A 83 10.08 10.20 -1.17
C ARG A 83 10.71 11.28 -0.31
N VAL A 84 11.40 10.87 0.75
CA VAL A 84 12.05 11.77 1.71
C VAL A 84 13.45 11.26 2.04
N ASP A 85 14.31 12.17 2.49
CA ASP A 85 15.59 11.83 3.12
C ASP A 85 15.43 11.61 4.64
N ALA A 86 16.52 11.30 5.33
CA ALA A 86 16.50 10.95 6.74
C ALA A 86 16.13 12.13 7.64
N GLU A 87 16.51 13.36 7.28
CA GLU A 87 16.18 14.56 8.03
C GLU A 87 14.68 14.87 7.91
N ALA A 88 14.17 14.92 6.68
CA ALA A 88 12.76 15.10 6.42
C ALA A 88 11.91 13.98 7.03
N PHE A 89 12.41 12.74 7.09
CA PHE A 89 11.74 11.64 7.80
C PHE A 89 11.60 11.93 9.30
N ARG A 90 12.68 12.33 9.97
CA ARG A 90 12.66 12.69 11.40
C ARG A 90 11.74 13.88 11.66
N ASP A 91 11.69 14.84 10.74
CA ASP A 91 10.79 15.99 10.83
C ASP A 91 9.33 15.57 10.74
N LEU A 92 8.99 14.68 9.79
CA LEU A 92 7.64 14.14 9.66
C LEU A 92 7.21 13.35 10.89
N VAL A 93 8.12 12.58 11.49
CA VAL A 93 7.87 11.89 12.77
C VAL A 93 7.54 12.90 13.87
N ARG A 94 8.38 13.93 14.04
CA ARG A 94 8.17 14.97 15.06
C ARG A 94 6.87 15.72 14.85
N GLN A 95 6.55 16.04 13.60
CA GLN A 95 5.28 16.66 13.22
C GLN A 95 4.11 15.75 13.60
N ALA A 96 4.14 14.47 13.25
CA ALA A 96 3.10 13.52 13.62
C ALA A 96 2.97 13.34 15.14
N ALA A 97 4.10 13.35 15.86
CA ALA A 97 4.14 13.30 17.32
C ALA A 97 3.55 14.55 17.98
N SER A 98 3.62 15.71 17.33
CA SER A 98 3.09 16.98 17.83
C SER A 98 1.69 17.35 17.30
N ALA A 99 1.17 16.60 16.32
CA ALA A 99 -0.08 16.93 15.64
C ALA A 99 -1.31 16.82 16.57
N PRO A 100 -2.26 17.76 16.50
CA PRO A 100 -3.39 17.79 17.41
C PRO A 100 -4.36 16.62 17.22
N GLY A 101 -5.11 16.29 18.27
CA GLY A 101 -6.15 15.27 18.23
C GLY A 101 -5.64 13.81 18.16
N PRO A 102 -6.51 12.87 17.74
CA PRO A 102 -6.14 11.47 17.61
C PRO A 102 -5.08 11.27 16.53
N GLN A 103 -4.01 10.58 16.88
CA GLN A 103 -2.90 10.32 15.95
C GLN A 103 -2.64 8.82 15.84
N VAL A 104 -2.32 8.39 14.62
CA VAL A 104 -1.89 7.03 14.31
C VAL A 104 -0.69 7.14 13.38
N VAL A 105 0.42 6.53 13.79
CA VAL A 105 1.67 6.50 13.03
C VAL A 105 2.06 5.05 12.79
N GLY A 106 2.25 4.72 11.52
CA GLY A 106 2.71 3.42 11.06
C GLY A 106 4.12 3.52 10.51
N VAL A 107 5.03 2.65 10.96
CA VAL A 107 6.41 2.59 10.47
C VAL A 107 6.79 1.15 10.13
N CYS A 108 7.30 0.91 8.94
CA CYS A 108 7.74 -0.43 8.52
C CYS A 108 8.91 -0.40 7.55
N VAL A 109 9.78 -1.41 7.65
CA VAL A 109 10.86 -1.63 6.68
C VAL A 109 10.33 -2.52 5.55
N MET A 110 10.39 -2.00 4.34
CA MET A 110 9.97 -2.68 3.13
C MET A 110 11.05 -3.65 2.64
N PHE A 111 10.65 -4.65 1.85
CA PHE A 111 11.58 -5.60 1.22
C PHE A 111 12.60 -4.93 0.26
N SER A 112 12.34 -3.69 -0.16
CA SER A 112 13.26 -2.86 -0.94
C SER A 112 14.39 -2.25 -0.10
N GLY A 113 14.31 -2.33 1.24
CA GLY A 113 15.20 -1.62 2.16
C GLY A 113 14.69 -0.23 2.54
N ALA A 114 13.66 0.28 1.87
CA ALA A 114 13.05 1.56 2.18
C ALA A 114 12.30 1.49 3.51
N LEU A 115 12.29 2.59 4.26
CA LEU A 115 11.48 2.76 5.46
C LEU A 115 10.23 3.56 5.09
N ALA A 116 9.05 2.98 5.31
CA ALA A 116 7.78 3.63 5.04
C ALA A 116 7.16 4.15 6.33
N LEU A 117 6.80 5.43 6.32
CA LEU A 117 6.00 6.12 7.33
C LEU A 117 4.58 6.33 6.80
N THR A 118 3.58 6.04 7.61
CA THR A 118 2.18 6.37 7.36
C THR A 118 1.67 7.21 8.51
N ALA A 119 1.28 8.46 8.23
CA ALA A 119 0.85 9.44 9.24
C ALA A 119 -0.11 10.46 8.63
N PHE A 120 -0.63 11.38 9.46
CA PHE A 120 -1.51 12.48 9.02
C PHE A 120 -2.77 11.98 8.31
N ALA A 121 -3.55 11.14 9.00
CA ALA A 121 -4.87 10.76 8.51
C ALA A 121 -5.82 11.95 8.56
N ASP A 122 -6.56 12.15 7.48
CA ASP A 122 -7.55 13.22 7.31
C ASP A 122 -8.74 12.72 6.48
N ASP A 123 -9.74 13.57 6.25
CA ASP A 123 -10.95 13.19 5.48
C ASP A 123 -10.64 12.79 4.03
N ALA A 124 -9.55 13.31 3.45
CA ALA A 124 -9.11 12.95 2.11
C ALA A 124 -8.24 11.69 2.08
N HIS A 125 -7.58 11.36 3.19
CA HIS A 125 -6.64 10.25 3.38
C HIS A 125 -6.92 9.54 4.72
N PRO A 126 -8.04 8.81 4.84
CA PRO A 126 -8.42 8.16 6.10
C PRO A 126 -7.40 7.10 6.56
N GLU A 127 -6.64 6.53 5.63
CA GLU A 127 -5.53 5.60 5.91
C GLU A 127 -4.22 6.30 6.30
N GLY A 128 -4.12 7.62 6.19
CA GLY A 128 -2.90 8.40 6.33
C GLY A 128 -2.12 8.53 5.02
N ARG A 129 -1.26 9.56 4.96
CA ARG A 129 -0.33 9.81 3.85
C ARG A 129 0.91 8.94 4.03
N GLN A 130 1.47 8.47 2.90
CA GLN A 130 2.63 7.58 2.91
C GLN A 130 3.91 8.28 2.47
N PHE A 131 4.95 8.20 3.29
CA PHE A 131 6.27 8.78 3.04
C PHE A 131 7.32 7.68 3.05
N HIS A 132 8.21 7.66 2.07
CA HIS A 132 9.23 6.63 1.90
C HIS A 132 10.61 7.24 2.03
N LEU A 133 11.31 6.87 3.09
CA LEU A 133 12.74 7.05 3.17
C LEU A 133 13.41 5.98 2.31
N VAL A 134 14.09 6.43 1.26
CA VAL A 134 14.85 5.55 0.37
C VAL A 134 16.04 4.93 1.10
N PRO A 135 16.50 3.72 0.72
CA PRO A 135 17.70 3.14 1.31
C PRO A 135 18.88 4.09 1.21
N GLY A 136 19.55 4.32 2.34
CA GLY A 136 20.70 5.21 2.45
C GLY A 136 21.76 4.63 3.39
N THR A 137 22.47 5.51 4.07
CA THR A 137 23.53 5.15 5.03
C THR A 137 22.97 4.70 6.38
N ASP A 138 21.77 5.16 6.74
CA ASP A 138 21.13 4.86 8.02
C ASP A 138 20.50 3.46 8.02
N CYS A 139 20.74 2.68 9.06
CA CYS A 139 20.09 1.39 9.22
C CYS A 139 18.57 1.58 9.44
N PRO A 140 17.71 1.03 8.56
CA PRO A 140 16.27 1.25 8.67
C PRO A 140 15.67 0.61 9.92
N PHE A 141 16.29 -0.45 10.47
CA PHE A 141 15.84 -1.07 11.72
C PHE A 141 16.21 -0.24 12.96
N CYS A 142 17.37 0.44 12.94
CA CYS A 142 17.73 1.41 13.99
C CYS A 142 16.69 2.53 14.02
N LEU A 143 16.32 3.06 12.85
CA LEU A 143 15.30 4.09 12.76
C LEU A 143 13.96 3.63 13.34
N VAL A 144 13.51 2.39 13.09
CA VAL A 144 12.30 1.83 13.73
C VAL A 144 12.45 1.73 15.24
N GLU A 145 13.58 1.22 15.74
CA GLU A 145 13.81 1.16 17.19
C GLU A 145 13.83 2.54 17.83
N ASP A 146 14.36 3.56 17.16
CA ASP A 146 14.33 4.94 17.62
C ASP A 146 12.89 5.45 17.73
N GLN A 147 12.01 5.09 16.79
CA GLN A 147 10.58 5.39 16.90
C GLN A 147 9.94 4.73 18.12
N ILE A 148 10.28 3.48 18.41
CA ILE A 148 9.78 2.79 19.60
C ILE A 148 10.24 3.55 20.86
N ARG A 149 11.51 3.95 20.93
CA ARG A 149 12.06 4.71 22.06
C ARG A 149 11.40 6.08 22.21
N GLU A 150 11.20 6.79 21.12
CA GLU A 150 10.64 8.14 21.11
C GLU A 150 9.16 8.16 21.50
N PHE A 151 8.36 7.23 20.98
CA PHE A 151 6.93 7.18 21.27
C PHE A 151 6.60 6.45 22.58
N LEU A 152 7.24 5.32 22.87
CA LEU A 152 6.84 4.41 23.96
C LEU A 152 7.83 4.41 25.13
N GLY A 153 9.04 4.92 24.92
CA GLY A 153 10.09 5.00 25.92
C GLY A 153 11.22 3.97 25.73
N PRO A 154 12.39 4.21 26.33
CA PRO A 154 13.60 3.41 26.08
C PRO A 154 13.55 1.99 26.65
N ALA A 155 12.68 1.74 27.64
CA ALA A 155 12.53 0.45 28.30
C ALA A 155 11.29 -0.33 27.83
N ASP A 156 10.61 0.13 26.77
CA ASP A 156 9.38 -0.51 26.29
C ASP A 156 9.68 -1.92 25.76
N PRO A 157 8.90 -2.95 26.17
CA PRO A 157 9.12 -4.34 25.77
C PRO A 157 8.98 -4.58 24.26
N LEU A 158 8.34 -3.66 23.53
CA LEU A 158 8.18 -3.76 22.08
C LEU A 158 9.53 -3.70 21.34
N LEU A 159 10.57 -3.11 21.93
CA LEU A 159 11.94 -3.16 21.40
C LEU A 159 12.46 -4.61 21.34
N GLY A 160 12.29 -5.35 22.44
CA GLY A 160 12.69 -6.76 22.50
C GLY A 160 11.88 -7.61 21.53
N ALA A 161 10.57 -7.43 21.50
CA ALA A 161 9.68 -8.13 20.56
C ALA A 161 10.06 -7.84 19.09
N TYR A 162 10.41 -6.60 18.78
CA TYR A 162 10.83 -6.21 17.43
C TYR A 162 12.10 -6.95 17.01
N ARG A 163 13.11 -6.99 17.88
CA ARG A 163 14.38 -7.69 17.62
C ARG A 163 14.19 -9.21 17.46
N THR A 164 13.32 -9.82 18.27
CA THR A 164 12.95 -11.24 18.10
C THR A 164 12.38 -11.49 16.70
N HIS A 165 11.45 -10.65 16.25
CA HIS A 165 10.90 -10.79 14.90
C HIS A 165 11.92 -10.57 13.79
N LEU A 166 12.87 -9.64 13.97
CA LEU A 166 13.96 -9.46 13.02
C LEU A 166 14.81 -10.73 12.90
N ALA A 167 15.15 -11.37 14.02
CA ALA A 167 15.89 -12.63 14.03
C ALA A 167 15.11 -13.76 13.34
N GLU A 168 13.77 -13.74 13.38
CA GLU A 168 12.88 -14.65 12.64
C GLU A 168 12.70 -14.27 11.15
N GLY A 169 13.36 -13.20 10.67
CA GLY A 169 13.28 -12.73 9.29
C GLY A 169 12.06 -11.85 8.99
N SER A 170 11.34 -11.37 10.01
CA SER A 170 10.18 -10.48 9.87
C SER A 170 10.50 -9.06 10.32
N SER A 171 10.29 -8.08 9.43
CA SER A 171 10.51 -6.67 9.78
C SER A 171 9.36 -6.03 10.53
N ARG A 172 8.18 -6.68 10.58
CA ARG A 172 6.91 -6.23 11.19
C ARG A 172 6.51 -4.77 10.87
N HIS A 173 5.29 -4.39 11.22
CA HIS A 173 4.82 -3.01 11.10
C HIS A 173 4.57 -2.45 12.50
N LEU A 174 5.40 -1.49 12.92
CA LEU A 174 5.16 -0.71 14.12
C LEU A 174 3.96 0.20 13.90
N LEU A 175 2.92 0.03 14.71
CA LEU A 175 1.79 0.94 14.76
C LEU A 175 1.75 1.56 16.15
N VAL A 176 1.94 2.87 16.23
CA VAL A 176 1.74 3.65 17.45
C VAL A 176 0.52 4.54 17.29
N LYS A 177 -0.23 4.74 18.38
CA LYS A 177 -1.43 5.57 18.38
C LYS A 177 -1.59 6.29 19.71
N ARG A 178 -2.25 7.44 19.67
CA ARG A 178 -2.80 8.14 20.83
C ARG A 178 -4.19 8.67 20.50
N ARG A 179 -5.06 8.80 21.50
CA ARG A 179 -6.43 9.30 21.29
C ARG A 179 -6.53 10.82 21.37
N SER A 180 -5.59 11.48 22.04
CA SER A 180 -5.51 12.94 22.18
C SER A 180 -4.09 13.34 22.60
N GLU A 181 -3.79 14.65 22.62
CA GLU A 181 -2.47 15.13 23.06
C GLU A 181 -2.15 14.81 24.53
N ARG A 182 -3.18 14.56 25.35
CA ARG A 182 -3.05 14.28 26.78
C ARG A 182 -2.90 12.81 27.11
N GLU A 183 -3.19 11.92 26.15
CA GLU A 183 -3.08 10.48 26.35
C GLU A 183 -1.70 9.97 25.94
N PRO A 184 -1.14 8.97 26.65
CA PRO A 184 0.12 8.36 26.26
C PRO A 184 -0.01 7.65 24.92
N TRP A 185 1.12 7.52 24.23
CA TRP A 185 1.21 6.67 23.06
C TRP A 185 1.10 5.20 23.46
N THR A 186 0.47 4.42 22.61
CA THR A 186 0.40 2.95 22.73
C THR A 186 0.88 2.33 21.43
N GLY A 187 1.72 1.30 21.54
CA GLY A 187 2.33 0.64 20.40
C GLY A 187 1.87 -0.81 20.22
N ARG A 188 1.95 -1.30 18.99
CA ARG A 188 1.90 -2.73 18.67
C ARG A 188 2.67 -3.03 17.40
N LEU A 189 3.18 -4.25 17.29
CA LEU A 189 3.72 -4.79 16.05
C LEU A 189 2.61 -5.55 15.32
N ARG A 190 2.34 -5.18 14.08
CA ARG A 190 1.38 -5.89 13.22
C ARG A 190 2.11 -6.81 12.28
N ASP A 191 1.56 -8.00 12.12
CA ASP A 191 1.93 -8.88 11.03
C ASP A 191 1.36 -8.35 9.71
N ARG A 192 2.20 -8.28 8.67
CA ARG A 192 1.73 -8.40 7.30
C ARG A 192 2.72 -9.26 6.53
N VAL A 193 2.18 -10.12 5.69
CA VAL A 193 2.91 -11.08 4.82
C VAL A 193 4.02 -10.40 3.98
N TYR A 194 3.89 -9.11 3.70
CA TYR A 194 4.81 -8.34 2.87
C TYR A 194 6.00 -7.71 3.63
N TYR A 195 6.04 -7.77 4.96
CA TYR A 195 7.09 -7.16 5.79
C TYR A 195 8.13 -8.21 6.21
N ARG A 196 8.90 -8.64 5.20
CA ARG A 196 10.09 -9.49 5.39
C ARG A 196 11.34 -8.62 5.49
N VAL A 197 12.33 -9.11 6.22
CA VAL A 197 13.64 -8.48 6.30
C VAL A 197 14.22 -8.33 4.87
N PRO A 198 14.60 -7.12 4.43
CA PRO A 198 15.27 -6.91 3.15
C PRO A 198 16.59 -7.68 3.07
N ALA A 199 16.93 -8.10 1.85
CA ALA A 199 18.19 -8.78 1.59
C ALA A 199 19.39 -7.93 2.03
N PRO A 200 20.53 -8.54 2.42
CA PRO A 200 21.67 -7.81 2.97
C PRO A 200 22.29 -6.76 2.03
N ALA A 201 22.09 -6.90 0.71
CA ALA A 201 22.53 -5.92 -0.30
C ALA A 201 21.63 -4.66 -0.39
N ARG A 202 20.47 -4.66 0.27
CA ARG A 202 19.48 -3.57 0.24
C ARG A 202 19.46 -2.73 1.52
N ARG A 203 20.41 -2.97 2.42
CA ARG A 203 20.54 -2.26 3.69
C ARG A 203 22.02 -1.97 3.95
N PRO A 204 22.33 -0.83 4.58
CA PRO A 204 23.70 -0.56 5.01
C PRO A 204 24.11 -1.58 6.11
N PRO A 205 25.43 -1.80 6.29
CA PRO A 205 25.93 -2.57 7.42
C PRO A 205 25.57 -1.88 8.74
N CYS A 206 25.27 -2.67 9.77
CA CYS A 206 24.83 -2.19 11.08
C CYS A 206 25.33 -3.13 12.17
N ALA A 207 26.19 -2.64 13.06
CA ALA A 207 26.74 -3.41 14.18
C ALA A 207 25.67 -3.95 15.15
N VAL A 208 24.48 -3.34 15.19
CA VAL A 208 23.38 -3.77 16.06
C VAL A 208 22.54 -4.87 15.42
N HIS A 209 22.22 -4.72 14.13
CA HIS A 209 21.24 -5.58 13.45
C HIS A 209 21.87 -6.67 12.59
N ASP A 210 23.11 -6.51 12.13
CA ASP A 210 23.81 -7.58 11.39
C ASP A 210 23.94 -8.88 12.20
N PRO A 211 24.34 -8.86 13.49
CA PRO A 211 24.41 -10.06 14.30
C PRO A 211 23.06 -10.75 14.50
N LEU A 212 21.98 -9.95 14.66
CA LEU A 212 20.61 -10.47 14.82
C LEU A 212 20.10 -11.17 13.57
N LEU A 213 20.60 -10.77 12.40
CA LEU A 213 20.17 -11.25 11.09
C LEU A 213 21.10 -12.35 10.54
N GLY A 214 22.04 -12.86 11.35
CA GLY A 214 22.98 -13.90 10.96
C GLY A 214 24.05 -13.44 9.97
N ARG A 215 24.37 -12.14 9.95
CA ARG A 215 25.51 -11.58 9.22
C ARG A 215 26.67 -11.40 10.23
N PRO A 216 27.86 -11.96 10.00
CA PRO A 216 29.01 -11.80 10.89
C PRO A 216 29.51 -10.36 10.93
#